data_AF-A0A7S2AQH6-F1
#
_entry.id   AF-A0A7S2AQH6-F1
#
_cell.length_a   1.000
_cell.length_b   1.000
_cell.length_c   1.000
_cell.angle_alpha   90.00
_cell.angle_beta   90.00
_cell.angle_gamma   90.00
#
_symmetry.space_group_name_H-M   'P 1'
#
loop_
_entity.id
_entity.type
_entity.pdbx_description
1 polymer ?
#
loop_
_entity_poly.entity_id
_entity_poly.type
_entity_poly.pdbx_seq_one_letter_code
_entity_poly.pdbx_strand_id
1 'polypeptide(L)'
;ALFAVVNVVTGVFVESAIRTSGKDRDTVIREELSSKSRYLHSLHQVFEEMDGDETGSITIDEFERHLDDPRVVAYFNTLQLDVSDARTLFLLLDLDGSGSVDIDEFLDGCQRLKGESRSLDIAVMRYELKWMRH
;
A
#
# COMPACT_ATOMS: atom_id res chain seq x y z
N ALA A 1 -15.75 33.52 -46.01
CA ALA A 1 -14.48 32.78 -45.85
C ALA A 1 -13.89 32.93 -44.43
N LEU A 2 -13.65 34.15 -43.94
CA LEU A 2 -13.00 34.41 -42.64
C LEU A 2 -13.66 33.71 -41.44
N PHE A 3 -15.00 33.75 -41.34
CA PHE A 3 -15.75 33.12 -40.24
C PHE A 3 -15.65 31.59 -40.22
N ALA A 4 -15.53 30.96 -41.39
CA ALA A 4 -15.38 29.50 -41.48
C ALA A 4 -14.01 29.06 -40.95
N VAL A 5 -12.95 29.82 -41.26
CA VAL A 5 -11.59 29.55 -40.78
C VAL A 5 -11.51 29.70 -39.27
N VAL A 6 -12.11 30.76 -38.70
CA VAL A 6 -12.12 30.99 -37.24
C VAL A 6 -12.84 29.87 -36.51
N ASN A 7 -13.98 29.40 -37.02
CA ASN A 7 -14.73 28.29 -36.39
C ASN A 7 -14.01 26.94 -36.47
N VAL A 8 -13.24 26.70 -37.55
CA VAL A 8 -12.40 25.50 -37.66
C VAL A 8 -11.25 25.56 -36.67
N VAL A 9 -10.59 26.71 -36.54
CA VAL A 9 -9.48 26.89 -35.59
C VAL A 9 -9.97 26.74 -34.14
N THR A 10 -11.08 27.38 -33.76
CA THR A 10 -11.67 27.21 -32.42
C THR A 10 -12.10 25.77 -32.16
N GLY A 11 -12.64 25.06 -33.16
CA GLY A 11 -12.97 23.63 -33.04
C GLY A 11 -11.75 22.78 -32.66
N VAL A 12 -10.63 22.99 -33.34
CA VAL A 12 -9.37 22.26 -33.07
C VAL A 12 -8.82 22.56 -31.66
N PHE A 13 -8.89 23.82 -31.21
CA PHE A 13 -8.45 24.19 -29.87
C PHE A 13 -9.37 23.65 -28.77
N VAL A 14 -10.68 23.66 -28.97
CA VAL A 14 -11.65 23.09 -28.01
C VAL A 14 -11.47 21.58 -27.92
N GLU A 15 -11.26 20.89 -29.04
CA GLU A 15 -10.98 19.44 -29.06
C GLU A 15 -9.66 19.11 -28.34
N SER A 16 -8.62 19.93 -28.55
CA SER A 16 -7.33 19.79 -27.86
C SER A 16 -7.45 20.02 -26.36
N ALA A 17 -8.25 21.00 -25.93
CA ALA A 17 -8.52 21.28 -24.52
C ALA A 17 -9.32 20.14 -23.87
N ILE A 18 -10.38 19.64 -24.52
CA ILE A 18 -11.20 18.53 -24.01
C ILE A 18 -10.39 17.23 -23.89
N ARG A 19 -9.50 16.94 -24.86
CA ARG A 19 -8.66 15.74 -24.86
C ARG A 19 -7.59 15.75 -23.75
N THR A 20 -7.12 16.92 -23.35
CA THR A 20 -6.14 17.07 -22.26
C THR A 20 -6.79 16.82 -20.90
N SER A 21 -7.99 17.38 -20.67
CA SER A 21 -8.72 17.23 -19.40
C SER A 21 -9.14 15.78 -19.07
N GLY A 22 -9.40 14.95 -20.08
CA GLY A 22 -9.75 13.54 -19.89
C GLY A 22 -8.55 12.65 -19.53
N LYS A 23 -7.38 12.94 -20.10
CA LYS A 23 -6.15 12.15 -19.87
C LYS A 23 -5.53 12.38 -18.50
N ASP A 24 -5.64 13.59 -17.96
CA ASP A 24 -5.10 13.90 -16.63
C ASP A 24 -5.80 13.08 -15.55
N ARG A 25 -7.13 12.94 -15.63
CA ARG A 25 -7.89 12.11 -14.67
C ARG A 25 -7.49 10.64 -14.71
N ASP A 26 -7.43 10.04 -15.90
CA ASP A 26 -7.06 8.62 -16.03
C ASP A 26 -5.62 8.35 -15.59
N THR A 27 -4.72 9.32 -15.83
CA THR A 27 -3.30 9.20 -15.43
C THR A 27 -3.15 9.28 -13.92
N VAL A 28 -3.80 10.26 -13.28
CA VAL A 28 -3.79 10.41 -11.81
C VAL A 28 -4.39 9.17 -11.13
N ILE A 29 -5.51 8.65 -11.63
CA ILE A 29 -6.14 7.44 -11.07
C ILE A 29 -5.19 6.23 -11.20
N ARG A 30 -4.52 6.07 -12.34
CA ARG A 30 -3.60 4.95 -12.56
C ARG A 30 -2.35 5.04 -11.67
N GLU A 31 -1.81 6.24 -11.47
CA GLU A 31 -0.65 6.45 -10.59
C GLU A 31 -0.99 6.12 -9.13
N GLU A 32 -2.16 6.55 -8.65
CA GLU A 32 -2.66 6.20 -7.32
C GLU A 32 -2.80 4.68 -7.16
N LEU A 33 -3.48 4.00 -8.10
CA LEU A 33 -3.63 2.54 -8.06
C LEU A 33 -2.26 1.82 -8.09
N SER A 34 -1.32 2.27 -8.93
CA SER A 34 0.01 1.66 -9.01
C SER A 34 0.84 1.83 -7.74
N SER A 35 0.72 2.99 -7.09
CA SER A 35 1.46 3.29 -5.86
C SER A 35 0.91 2.47 -4.70
N LYS A 36 -0.41 2.25 -4.67
CA LYS A 36 -1.06 1.34 -3.73
C LYS A 36 -0.56 -0.09 -3.90
N SER A 37 -0.64 -0.66 -5.10
CA SER A 37 -0.19 -2.05 -5.33
C SER A 37 1.28 -2.26 -4.95
N ARG A 38 2.16 -1.27 -5.21
CA ARG A 38 3.56 -1.33 -4.76
C ARG A 38 3.69 -1.36 -3.24
N TYR A 39 3.01 -0.45 -2.54
CA TYR A 39 3.02 -0.39 -1.08
C TYR A 39 2.56 -1.71 -0.45
N LEU A 40 1.49 -2.27 -1.00
CA LEU A 40 0.91 -3.53 -0.58
C LEU A 40 1.81 -4.72 -0.82
N HIS A 41 2.45 -4.78 -2.00
CA HIS A 41 3.44 -5.81 -2.30
C HIS A 41 4.67 -5.72 -1.39
N SER A 42 5.12 -4.49 -1.07
CA SER A 42 6.20 -4.29 -0.11
C SER A 42 5.84 -4.76 1.30
N LEU A 43 4.59 -4.54 1.75
CA LEU A 43 4.13 -5.07 3.05
C LEU A 43 4.15 -6.60 3.08
N HIS A 44 3.68 -7.24 2.00
CA HIS A 44 3.70 -8.70 1.91
C HIS A 44 5.12 -9.26 1.96
N GLN A 45 6.03 -8.66 1.19
CA GLN A 45 7.43 -9.10 1.17
C GLN A 45 8.09 -8.97 2.54
N VAL A 46 7.81 -7.89 3.28
CA VAL A 46 8.31 -7.72 4.65
C VAL A 46 7.73 -8.78 5.58
N PHE A 47 6.43 -9.08 5.45
CA PHE A 47 5.79 -10.12 6.26
C PHE A 47 6.47 -11.48 6.01
N GLU A 48 6.66 -11.87 4.74
CA GLU A 48 7.37 -13.12 4.39
C GLU A 48 8.83 -13.14 4.85
N GLU A 49 9.52 -11.99 4.83
CA GLU A 49 10.90 -11.90 5.35
C GLU A 49 10.97 -12.04 6.88
N MET A 50 9.90 -11.69 7.60
CA MET A 50 9.80 -11.79 9.06
C MET A 50 9.23 -13.13 9.54
N ASP A 51 8.35 -13.75 8.75
CA ASP A 51 7.77 -15.09 8.97
C ASP A 51 8.78 -16.17 8.54
N GLY A 52 9.92 -16.21 9.24
CA GLY A 52 11.05 -17.09 8.89
C GLY A 52 10.76 -18.58 9.05
N ASP A 53 9.67 -18.95 9.72
CA ASP A 53 9.22 -20.32 9.90
C ASP A 53 8.01 -20.70 9.01
N GLU A 54 7.56 -19.79 8.14
CA GLU A 54 6.41 -19.93 7.23
C GLU A 54 5.13 -20.39 7.95
N THR A 55 4.96 -20.01 9.23
CA THR A 55 3.77 -20.35 9.99
C THR A 55 2.56 -19.54 9.57
N GLY A 56 2.77 -18.42 8.88
CA GLY A 56 1.74 -17.45 8.51
C GLY A 56 1.40 -16.48 9.63
N SER A 57 2.27 -16.38 10.65
CA SER A 57 2.12 -15.49 11.81
C SER A 57 3.48 -15.11 12.37
N ILE A 58 3.67 -13.85 12.74
CA ILE A 58 4.91 -13.36 13.32
C ILE A 58 4.78 -13.34 14.83
N THR A 59 5.59 -14.12 15.53
CA THR A 59 5.65 -14.08 17.00
C THR A 59 6.44 -12.88 17.52
N ILE A 60 6.25 -12.50 18.78
CA ILE A 60 7.02 -11.40 19.39
C ILE A 60 8.54 -11.64 19.31
N ASP A 61 8.99 -12.89 19.47
CA ASP A 61 10.41 -13.25 19.42
C ASP A 61 10.98 -13.11 18.00
N GLU A 62 10.18 -13.38 16.97
CA GLU A 62 10.56 -13.14 15.57
C GLU A 62 10.58 -11.65 15.27
N PHE A 63 9.56 -10.94 15.73
CA PHE A 63 9.45 -9.51 15.55
C PHE A 63 10.65 -8.76 16.17
N GLU A 64 11.05 -9.11 17.40
CA GLU A 64 12.23 -8.54 18.06
C GLU A 64 13.52 -8.91 17.31
N ARG A 65 13.69 -10.17 16.88
CA ARG A 65 14.87 -10.61 16.11
C ARG A 65 15.00 -9.88 14.77
N HIS A 66 13.89 -9.63 14.09
CA HIS A 66 13.90 -8.98 12.78
C HIS A 66 14.02 -7.46 12.91
N LEU A 67 13.54 -6.85 13.98
CA LEU A 67 13.76 -5.41 14.24
C LEU A 67 15.20 -5.07 14.66
N ASP A 68 16.02 -6.07 15.02
CA ASP A 68 17.47 -5.89 15.13
C ASP A 68 18.16 -5.80 13.75
N ASP A 69 17.50 -6.22 12.65
CA ASP A 69 18.03 -6.07 11.29
C ASP A 69 17.82 -4.64 10.77
N PRO A 70 18.90 -3.89 10.46
CA PRO A 70 18.80 -2.54 9.90
C PRO A 70 17.98 -2.46 8.60
N ARG A 71 17.87 -3.56 7.85
CA ARG A 71 17.07 -3.64 6.63
C ARG A 71 15.58 -3.56 6.95
N VAL A 72 15.12 -4.37 7.90
CA VAL A 72 13.72 -4.40 8.34
C VAL A 72 13.35 -3.05 8.95
N VAL A 73 14.22 -2.47 9.77
CA VAL A 73 14.05 -1.10 10.31
C VAL A 73 13.95 -0.06 9.19
N ALA A 74 14.80 -0.13 8.17
CA ALA A 74 14.71 0.76 7.01
C ALA A 74 13.38 0.58 6.26
N TYR A 75 12.87 -0.65 6.13
CA TYR A 75 11.57 -0.92 5.53
C TYR A 75 10.42 -0.34 6.34
N PHE A 76 10.35 -0.55 7.66
CA PHE A 76 9.33 0.08 8.49
C PHE A 76 9.38 1.62 8.41
N ASN A 77 10.57 2.21 8.33
CA ASN A 77 10.71 3.64 8.06
C ASN A 77 10.14 4.06 6.68
N THR A 78 10.32 3.24 5.63
CA THR A 78 9.66 3.50 4.32
C THR A 78 8.13 3.41 4.39
N LEU A 79 7.62 2.60 5.31
CA LEU A 79 6.19 2.48 5.61
C LEU A 79 5.68 3.61 6.52
N GLN A 80 6.58 4.52 6.94
CA GLN A 80 6.31 5.62 7.87
C GLN A 80 5.85 5.15 9.25
N LEU A 81 6.29 3.96 9.65
CA LEU A 81 6.00 3.39 10.96
C LEU A 81 7.18 3.65 11.89
N ASP A 82 6.89 4.24 13.04
CA ASP A 82 7.89 4.48 14.08
C ASP A 82 8.17 3.18 14.84
N VAL A 83 9.32 2.58 14.54
CA VAL A 83 9.82 1.32 15.15
C VAL A 83 10.67 1.56 16.39
N SER A 84 10.67 2.77 16.96
CA SER A 84 11.46 3.11 18.16
C SER A 84 11.18 2.20 19.36
N ASP A 85 9.99 1.58 19.41
CA ASP A 85 9.62 0.58 20.41
C ASP A 85 8.93 -0.62 19.73
N ALA A 86 9.74 -1.65 19.45
CA ALA A 86 9.33 -2.92 18.87
C ALA A 86 8.14 -3.56 19.60
N ARG A 87 8.16 -3.54 20.94
CA ARG A 87 7.11 -4.15 21.76
C ARG A 87 5.82 -3.39 21.70
N THR A 88 5.90 -2.05 21.78
CA THR A 88 4.72 -1.21 21.63
C THR A 88 4.14 -1.35 20.23
N LEU A 89 4.98 -1.43 19.19
CA LEU A 89 4.51 -1.66 17.82
C LEU A 89 3.82 -3.01 17.69
N PHE A 90 4.41 -4.09 18.22
CA PHE A 90 3.81 -5.42 18.21
C PHE A 90 2.45 -5.43 18.92
N LEU A 91 2.34 -4.83 20.11
CA LEU A 91 1.07 -4.71 20.83
C LEU A 91 0.00 -3.91 20.07
N LEU A 92 0.40 -3.00 19.18
CA LEU A 92 -0.52 -2.23 18.35
C LEU A 92 -0.96 -3.01 17.10
N LEU A 93 -0.17 -3.98 16.67
CA LEU A 93 -0.45 -4.87 15.54
C LEU A 93 -1.25 -6.10 15.97
N ASP A 94 -0.98 -6.67 17.15
CA ASP A 94 -1.71 -7.79 17.76
C ASP A 94 -3.09 -7.32 18.25
N LEU A 95 -4.10 -7.41 17.37
CA LEU A 95 -5.43 -6.87 17.62
C LEU A 95 -6.27 -7.79 18.48
N ASP A 96 -6.04 -9.10 18.37
CA ASP A 96 -6.77 -10.12 19.12
C ASP A 96 -6.09 -10.51 20.45
N GLY A 97 -4.84 -10.09 20.67
CA GLY A 97 -4.06 -10.37 21.87
C GLY A 97 -3.55 -11.82 21.91
N SER A 98 -3.41 -12.47 20.76
CA SER A 98 -2.95 -13.86 20.65
C SER A 98 -1.46 -14.02 20.98
N GLY A 99 -0.68 -12.93 20.96
CA GLY A 99 0.77 -12.97 21.13
C GLY A 99 1.52 -13.33 19.83
N SER A 100 0.80 -13.34 18.71
CA SER A 100 1.31 -13.50 17.34
C SER A 100 0.56 -12.53 16.45
N VAL A 101 1.21 -11.99 15.42
CA VAL A 101 0.58 -11.11 14.44
C VAL A 101 0.39 -11.88 13.15
N ASP A 102 -0.84 -12.18 12.78
CA ASP A 102 -1.11 -12.79 11.48
C ASP A 102 -0.98 -11.76 10.33
N ILE A 103 -0.99 -12.24 9.10
CA ILE A 103 -0.87 -11.37 7.92
C ILE A 103 -2.00 -10.33 7.82
N ASP A 104 -3.20 -10.68 8.27
CA ASP A 104 -4.37 -9.81 8.20
C ASP A 104 -4.27 -8.68 9.24
N GLU A 105 -3.80 -9.00 10.43
CA GLU A 105 -3.47 -8.08 11.52
C GLU A 105 -2.28 -7.18 11.19
N PHE A 106 -1.24 -7.72 10.55
CA PHE A 106 -0.09 -6.94 10.12
C PHE A 106 -0.50 -5.87 9.11
N LEU A 107 -1.30 -6.25 8.10
CA LEU A 107 -1.80 -5.33 7.07
C LEU A 107 -2.73 -4.26 7.66
N ASP A 108 -3.71 -4.68 8.47
CA ASP A 108 -4.67 -3.75 9.09
C ASP A 108 -3.98 -2.83 10.11
N GLY A 109 -3.05 -3.37 10.89
CA GLY A 109 -2.27 -2.65 11.88
C GLY A 109 -1.37 -1.59 11.24
N CYS A 110 -0.62 -1.96 10.20
CA CYS A 110 0.21 -1.01 9.44
C CYS A 110 -0.62 0.13 8.84
N GLN A 111 -1.82 -0.18 8.30
CA GLN A 111 -2.73 0.84 7.78
C GLN A 111 -3.23 1.78 8.87
N ARG A 112 -3.63 1.23 10.02
CA ARG A 112 -4.14 2.00 11.15
C ARG A 112 -3.08 2.95 11.71
N LEU A 113 -1.84 2.47 11.82
CA LEU A 113 -0.71 3.25 12.30
C LEU A 113 -0.26 4.34 11.33
N LYS A 114 -0.36 4.09 10.02
CA LYS A 114 -0.13 5.11 8.98
C LYS A 114 -1.21 6.20 8.96
N GLY A 115 -2.37 5.96 9.57
CA GLY A 115 -3.46 6.94 9.68
C GLY A 115 -4.32 7.11 8.42
N GLU A 116 -4.06 6.34 7.36
CA GLU A 116 -4.86 6.33 6.13
C GLU A 116 -5.83 5.14 6.14
N SER A 117 -7.10 5.34 6.52
CA SER A 117 -8.12 4.29 6.38
C SER A 117 -8.40 3.99 4.91
N ARG A 118 -7.80 2.93 4.36
CA ARG A 118 -8.01 2.40 3.00
C ARG A 118 -8.52 0.95 3.05
N SER A 119 -9.56 0.70 3.85
CA SER A 119 -10.11 -0.65 4.13
C SER A 119 -10.50 -1.46 2.88
N LEU A 120 -10.86 -0.79 1.77
CA LEU A 120 -11.15 -1.45 0.50
C LEU A 120 -9.89 -2.02 -0.17
N ASP A 121 -8.77 -1.31 -0.06
CA ASP A 121 -7.52 -1.70 -0.73
C ASP A 121 -6.95 -2.97 -0.10
N ILE A 122 -7.03 -3.12 1.23
CA ILE A 122 -6.66 -4.36 1.94
C ILE A 122 -7.57 -5.51 1.54
N ALA A 123 -8.88 -5.29 1.44
CA ALA A 123 -9.82 -6.35 1.07
C ALA A 123 -9.52 -6.93 -0.34
N VAL A 124 -9.16 -6.06 -1.29
CA VAL A 124 -8.71 -6.49 -2.63
C VAL A 124 -7.40 -7.27 -2.54
N MET A 125 -6.46 -6.81 -1.71
CA MET A 125 -5.19 -7.48 -1.51
C MET A 125 -5.34 -8.86 -0.87
N ARG A 126 -6.12 -8.98 0.21
CA ARG A 126 -6.45 -10.26 0.87
C ARG A 126 -7.00 -11.26 -0.12
N TYR A 127 -7.83 -10.78 -1.04
CA TYR A 127 -8.32 -11.60 -2.15
C TYR A 127 -7.17 -12.06 -3.04
N GLU A 128 -6.29 -11.18 -3.52
CA GLU A 128 -5.13 -11.54 -4.35
C GLU A 128 -4.16 -12.51 -3.66
N LEU A 129 -3.84 -12.29 -2.37
CA LEU A 129 -2.96 -13.16 -1.59
C LEU A 129 -3.52 -14.58 -1.48
N LYS A 130 -4.83 -14.70 -1.24
CA LYS A 130 -5.52 -15.99 -1.20
C LYS A 130 -5.43 -16.75 -2.52
N TRP A 131 -5.33 -16.04 -3.65
CA TRP A 131 -5.15 -16.64 -4.97
C TRP A 131 -3.70 -16.99 -5.31
N MET A 132 -2.71 -16.30 -4.72
CA MET A 132 -1.30 -16.65 -4.90
C MET A 132 -0.88 -17.87 -4.08
N ARG A 133 -1.57 -18.15 -2.96
CA ARG A 133 -1.30 -19.29 -2.07
C ARG A 133 -1.95 -20.62 -2.52
N HIS A 134 -2.55 -20.66 -3.71
CA HIS A 134 -3.17 -21.83 -4.34
C HIS A 134 -2.58 -22.07 -5.73
#